data_AF-A0A3B9L1F5-F1
#
_entry.id   AF-A0A3B9L1F5-F1
#
_cell.length_a   1.000
_cell.length_b   1.000
_cell.length_c   1.000
_cell.angle_alpha   90.00
_cell.angle_beta   90.00
_cell.angle_gamma   90.00
#
_symmetry.space_group_name_H-M   'P 1'
#
loop_
_entity.id
_entity.type
_entity.pdbx_description
1 polymer ?
#
loop_
_entity_poly.entity_id
_entity_poly.type
_entity_poly.pdbx_seq_one_letter_code
_entity_poly.pdbx_strand_id
1 'polypeptide(L)'
;STAAFNALLKTLEEPPPHVKFIFATTEIRKVPITVLSRCQRFDLKRLDAVNLAAHLGRVAANEGAKVSEEGLALIARAAEGSVRDGLSILDQAIVQTMDGEEVTGAAVRDMLGLGDRARLLDAFEKAISGNAPEALAEVKDQIHAGADPAVILKDLMDVCADVSVAQATGGEFQSAGPAEWTERTLAMAQKLTAAQASRYWQILLSGFNDLQTAPDTATALNMIILRLAAAANLPSPEEAARMIAEKGGAPGKPEQHGMAPSSAGGLESFAQIVAYLGEHREVNLQVELERYVRPGPVRYGYFSCELEEQAPNDLLARLKAFLERDTGDDWVVEQIRTDAETMRQTEIRTREELFAAAASHPAVADALKSIPGITIVDVTEPPTSDGNVIDLNSRRTA
;
A
#
# COMPACT_ATOMS: atom_id res chain seq x y z
N SER A 1 2.61 10.21 32.58
CA SER A 1 2.09 11.18 33.55
C SER A 1 2.89 12.47 33.45
N THR A 2 2.25 13.59 33.14
CA THR A 2 2.87 14.94 33.06
C THR A 2 3.50 15.38 34.38
N ALA A 3 2.97 14.93 35.52
CA ALA A 3 3.49 15.26 36.84
C ALA A 3 4.90 14.68 37.09
N ALA A 4 5.15 13.42 36.70
CA ALA A 4 6.45 12.78 36.85
C ALA A 4 7.53 13.45 35.97
N PHE A 5 7.14 13.90 34.77
CA PHE A 5 8.03 14.59 33.85
C PHE A 5 8.44 15.98 34.37
N ASN A 6 7.52 16.73 34.97
CA ASN A 6 7.82 18.03 35.56
C ASN A 6 8.69 17.92 36.81
N ALA A 7 8.52 16.86 37.62
CA ALA A 7 9.40 16.58 38.74
C ALA A 7 10.83 16.29 38.27
N LEU A 8 10.98 15.54 37.17
CA LEU A 8 12.27 15.23 36.56
C LEU A 8 13.00 16.50 36.08
N LEU A 9 12.28 17.46 35.48
CA LEU A 9 12.88 18.72 34.98
C LEU A 9 13.49 19.57 36.10
N LYS A 10 12.84 19.66 37.26
CA LYS A 10 13.38 20.39 38.41
C LYS A 10 14.66 19.77 38.93
N THR A 11 14.70 18.44 39.03
CA THR A 11 15.90 17.72 39.47
C THR A 11 17.01 17.73 38.42
N LEU A 12 16.67 17.90 37.14
CA LEU A 12 17.64 18.10 36.06
C LEU A 12 18.29 19.49 36.08
N GLU A 13 17.57 20.50 36.57
CA GLU A 13 18.11 21.87 36.73
C GLU A 13 19.09 21.97 37.90
N GLU A 14 18.78 21.32 39.02
CA GLU A 14 19.62 21.31 40.22
C GLU A 14 19.90 19.86 40.66
N PRO A 15 20.73 19.11 39.91
CA PRO A 15 20.96 17.71 40.21
C PRO A 15 21.78 17.54 41.50
N PRO A 16 21.36 16.65 42.42
CA PRO A 16 22.17 16.33 43.59
C PRO A 16 23.54 15.78 43.17
N PRO A 17 24.64 16.07 43.89
CA PRO A 17 26.00 15.71 43.46
C PRO A 17 26.22 14.20 43.24
N HIS A 18 25.47 13.38 43.98
CA HIS A 18 25.55 11.92 43.95
C HIS A 18 24.66 11.27 42.88
N VAL A 19 23.80 12.04 42.20
CA VAL A 19 22.88 11.51 41.17
C VAL A 19 23.45 11.78 39.79
N LYS A 20 23.42 10.75 38.93
CA LYS A 20 23.73 10.86 37.51
C LYS A 20 22.52 10.44 36.69
N PHE A 21 22.17 11.27 35.72
CA PHE A 21 21.09 10.97 34.78
C PHE A 21 21.68 10.48 33.46
N ILE A 22 21.23 9.32 33.01
CA ILE A 22 21.55 8.76 31.69
C ILE A 22 20.23 8.52 30.98
N PHE A 23 20.00 9.25 29.88
CA PHE A 23 18.81 9.11 29.07
C PHE A 23 19.16 8.42 27.76
N ALA A 24 18.29 7.51 27.30
CA ALA A 24 18.36 6.87 26.00
C ALA A 24 17.07 7.15 25.23
N THR A 25 17.18 7.49 23.95
CA THR A 25 16.03 7.70 23.05
C THR A 25 16.40 7.28 21.63
N THR A 26 15.44 6.74 20.89
CA THR A 26 15.53 6.51 19.45
C THR A 26 14.92 7.68 18.65
N GLU A 27 14.21 8.59 19.30
CA GLU A 27 13.46 9.69 18.67
C GLU A 27 13.84 11.04 19.28
N ILE A 28 15.02 11.57 18.91
CA ILE A 28 15.55 12.82 19.47
C ILE A 28 14.61 14.02 19.32
N ARG A 29 13.81 14.04 18.23
CA ARG A 29 12.87 15.14 17.94
C ARG A 29 11.68 15.21 18.90
N LYS A 30 11.36 14.09 19.56
CA LYS A 30 10.32 14.03 20.59
C LYS A 30 10.82 14.48 21.97
N VAL A 31 12.13 14.66 22.14
CA VAL A 31 12.71 15.11 23.40
C VAL A 31 12.59 16.63 23.52
N PRO A 32 11.99 17.16 24.59
CA PRO A 32 11.87 18.60 24.79
C PRO A 32 13.24 19.30 24.85
N ILE A 33 13.30 20.50 24.28
CA ILE A 33 14.53 21.31 24.25
C ILE A 33 15.08 21.61 25.66
N THR A 34 14.21 21.64 26.66
CA THR A 34 14.59 21.84 28.08
C THR A 34 15.47 20.72 28.62
N VAL A 35 15.28 19.48 28.17
CA VAL A 35 16.16 18.35 28.52
C VAL A 35 17.43 18.39 27.66
N LEU A 36 17.30 18.68 26.37
CA LEU A 36 18.44 18.72 25.44
C LEU A 36 19.48 19.78 25.83
N SER A 37 19.05 20.92 26.36
CA SER A 37 19.97 21.99 26.76
C SER A 37 20.72 21.71 28.07
N ARG A 38 20.30 20.71 28.85
CA ARG A 38 20.84 20.38 30.19
C ARG A 38 21.60 19.05 30.22
N CYS A 39 21.59 18.31 29.11
CA CYS A 39 22.25 17.02 28.97
C CYS A 39 23.39 17.08 27.96
N GLN A 40 24.50 16.40 28.24
CA GLN A 40 25.50 16.12 27.22
C GLN A 40 24.94 15.09 26.25
N ARG A 41 24.86 15.45 24.98
CA ARG A 41 24.39 14.55 23.92
C ARG A 41 25.54 13.68 23.41
N PHE A 42 25.28 12.39 23.31
CA PHE A 42 26.13 11.41 22.63
C PHE A 42 25.29 10.70 21.58
N ASP A 43 25.68 10.83 20.31
CA ASP A 43 25.03 10.13 19.21
C ASP A 43 25.74 8.80 18.95
N LEU A 44 25.08 7.71 19.33
CA LEU A 44 25.56 6.35 19.10
C LEU A 44 25.11 5.90 17.71
N LYS A 45 26.06 5.82 16.79
CA LYS A 45 25.82 5.33 15.43
C LYS A 45 25.85 3.80 15.42
N ARG A 46 25.10 3.21 14.48
CA ARG A 46 25.24 1.79 14.12
C ARG A 46 26.67 1.52 13.65
N LEU A 47 27.19 0.33 13.96
CA LEU A 47 28.47 -0.11 13.43
C LEU A 47 28.29 -0.51 11.97
N ASP A 48 29.29 -0.26 11.13
CA ASP A 48 29.37 -0.92 9.83
C ASP A 48 29.67 -2.42 10.01
N ALA A 49 29.36 -3.21 8.98
CA ALA A 49 29.48 -4.66 9.02
C ALA A 49 30.93 -5.14 9.26
N VAL A 50 31.93 -4.42 8.75
CA VAL A 50 33.35 -4.80 8.89
C VAL A 50 33.79 -4.63 10.34
N ASN A 51 33.50 -3.48 10.94
CA ASN A 51 33.82 -3.21 12.34
C ASN A 51 33.05 -4.12 13.30
N LEU A 52 31.79 -4.44 12.98
CA LEU A 52 30.99 -5.37 13.76
C LEU A 52 31.52 -6.80 13.66
N ALA A 53 31.87 -7.30 12.47
CA ALA A 53 32.48 -8.61 12.30
C ALA A 53 33.80 -8.74 13.06
N ALA A 54 34.66 -7.71 12.99
CA ALA A 54 35.90 -7.67 13.75
C ALA A 54 35.66 -7.65 15.27
N HIS A 55 34.60 -6.98 15.73
CA HIS A 55 34.22 -7.00 17.15
C HIS A 55 33.73 -8.37 17.59
N LEU A 56 32.84 -9.00 16.83
CA LEU A 56 32.34 -10.35 17.10
C LEU A 56 33.47 -11.39 17.09
N GLY A 57 34.42 -11.29 16.16
CA GLY A 57 35.59 -12.16 16.10
C GLY A 57 36.49 -12.05 17.34
N ARG A 58 36.68 -10.83 17.88
CA ARG A 58 37.40 -10.64 19.16
C ARG A 58 36.66 -11.29 20.33
N VAL A 59 35.33 -11.19 20.37
CA VAL A 59 34.53 -11.81 21.43
C VAL A 59 34.60 -13.34 21.34
N ALA A 60 34.38 -13.91 20.14
CA ALA A 60 34.49 -15.35 19.90
C ALA A 60 35.87 -15.90 20.33
N ALA A 61 36.95 -15.21 19.98
CA ALA A 61 38.31 -15.60 20.36
C ALA A 61 38.53 -15.58 21.89
N ASN A 62 37.97 -14.60 22.61
CA ASN A 62 38.06 -14.52 24.07
C ASN A 62 37.28 -15.63 24.77
N GLU A 63 36.17 -16.08 24.18
CA GLU A 63 35.35 -17.19 24.68
C GLU A 63 35.87 -18.57 24.23
N GLY A 64 36.95 -18.61 23.42
CA GLY A 64 37.52 -19.85 22.90
C GLY A 64 36.72 -20.51 21.77
N ALA A 65 35.74 -19.81 21.20
CA ALA A 65 34.96 -20.28 20.07
C ALA A 65 35.71 -20.05 18.75
N LYS A 66 35.70 -21.04 17.86
CA LYS A 66 36.22 -20.92 16.50
C LYS A 66 35.07 -20.59 15.56
N VAL A 67 35.13 -19.44 14.91
CA VAL A 67 34.13 -19.01 13.92
C VAL A 67 34.88 -18.56 12.69
N SER A 68 34.45 -19.04 11.52
CA SER A 68 35.09 -18.68 10.27
C SER A 68 34.89 -17.19 9.95
N GLU A 69 35.82 -16.59 9.21
CA GLU A 69 35.72 -15.18 8.79
C GLU A 69 34.43 -14.92 7.97
N GLU A 70 34.06 -15.87 7.11
CA GLU A 70 32.78 -15.85 6.38
C GLU A 70 31.59 -15.85 7.35
N GLY A 71 31.58 -16.72 8.37
CA GLY A 71 30.51 -16.79 9.36
C GLY A 71 30.37 -15.48 10.14
N LEU A 72 31.47 -14.89 10.60
CA LEU A 72 31.47 -13.59 11.28
C LEU A 72 30.93 -12.47 10.40
N ALA A 73 31.29 -12.45 9.12
CA ALA A 73 30.79 -11.47 8.16
C ALA A 73 29.28 -11.59 7.92
N LEU A 74 28.76 -12.83 7.85
CA LEU A 74 27.32 -13.10 7.71
C LEU A 74 26.54 -12.64 8.95
N ILE A 75 27.02 -12.98 10.15
CA ILE A 75 26.39 -12.57 11.43
C ILE A 75 26.37 -11.06 11.57
N ALA A 76 27.50 -10.39 11.33
CA ALA A 76 27.60 -8.94 11.43
C ALA A 76 26.64 -8.22 10.47
N ARG A 77 26.41 -8.80 9.30
CA ARG A 77 25.47 -8.26 8.33
C ARG A 77 24.02 -8.46 8.75
N ALA A 78 23.66 -9.67 9.20
CA ALA A 78 22.33 -9.98 9.71
C ALA A 78 21.93 -9.11 10.92
N ALA A 79 22.92 -8.66 11.69
CA ALA A 79 22.72 -7.79 12.84
C ALA A 79 22.47 -6.31 12.49
N GLU A 80 22.62 -5.89 11.23
CA GLU A 80 22.38 -4.51 10.76
C GLU A 80 23.04 -3.42 11.63
N GLY A 81 24.27 -3.67 12.10
CA GLY A 81 25.01 -2.73 12.94
C GLY A 81 24.58 -2.68 14.42
N SER A 82 23.68 -3.58 14.86
CA SER A 82 23.32 -3.81 16.26
C SER A 82 24.27 -4.81 16.91
N VAL A 83 25.11 -4.34 17.84
CA VAL A 83 26.04 -5.22 18.57
C VAL A 83 25.31 -6.29 19.37
N ARG A 84 24.18 -5.93 20.00
CA ARG A 84 23.40 -6.87 20.81
C ARG A 84 22.84 -8.01 19.98
N ASP A 85 22.26 -7.69 18.83
CA ASP A 85 21.63 -8.70 17.98
C ASP A 85 22.73 -9.56 17.32
N GLY A 86 23.86 -8.97 16.94
CA GLY A 86 25.04 -9.71 16.47
C GLY A 86 25.62 -10.69 17.49
N LEU A 87 25.71 -10.29 18.77
CA LEU A 87 26.11 -11.20 19.85
C LEU A 87 25.08 -12.32 20.06
N SER A 88 23.79 -12.00 19.99
CA SER A 88 22.71 -13.00 20.15
C SER A 88 22.77 -14.07 19.05
N ILE A 89 23.01 -13.65 17.80
CA ILE A 89 23.17 -14.56 16.66
C ILE A 89 24.48 -15.36 16.78
N LEU A 90 25.58 -14.73 17.21
CA LEU A 90 26.85 -15.40 17.45
C LEU A 90 26.73 -16.50 18.51
N ASP A 91 26.07 -16.21 19.62
CA ASP A 91 25.80 -17.19 20.69
C ASP A 91 24.99 -18.37 20.15
N GLN A 92 23.96 -18.09 19.34
CA GLN A 92 23.16 -19.14 18.71
C GLN A 92 24.00 -20.01 17.77
N ALA A 93 24.90 -19.41 16.99
CA ALA A 93 25.76 -20.13 16.06
C ALA A 93 26.73 -21.06 16.81
N ILE A 94 27.30 -20.59 17.92
CA ILE A 94 28.20 -21.37 18.77
C ILE A 94 27.47 -22.56 19.40
N VAL A 95 26.22 -22.38 19.85
CA VAL A 95 25.42 -23.45 20.47
C VAL A 95 25.03 -24.56 19.49
N GLN A 96 24.88 -24.24 18.20
CA GLN A 96 24.48 -25.23 17.18
C GLN A 96 25.64 -26.13 16.71
N THR A 97 26.89 -25.72 16.94
CA THR A 97 28.07 -26.56 16.65
C THR A 97 28.36 -27.55 17.78
N MET A 98 28.88 -28.72 17.43
CA MET A 98 29.38 -29.67 18.43
C MET A 98 30.61 -29.10 19.15
N ASP A 99 30.79 -29.48 20.42
CA ASP A 99 31.86 -28.96 21.28
C ASP A 99 33.25 -28.97 20.59
N GLY A 100 33.76 -27.78 20.29
CA GLY A 100 35.10 -27.57 19.74
C GLY A 100 35.20 -27.54 18.21
N GLU A 101 34.11 -27.75 17.48
CA GLU A 101 34.07 -27.56 16.02
C GLU A 101 34.02 -26.07 15.65
N GLU A 102 34.51 -25.76 14.45
CA GLU A 102 34.43 -24.40 13.92
C GLU A 102 33.03 -24.11 13.40
N VAL A 103 32.47 -22.97 13.80
CA VAL A 103 31.26 -22.40 13.22
C VAL A 103 31.59 -21.94 11.81
N THR A 104 31.25 -22.78 10.84
CA THR A 104 31.50 -22.52 9.42
C THR A 104 30.50 -21.53 8.83
N GLY A 105 30.87 -20.88 7.73
CA GLY A 105 29.95 -20.01 6.98
C GLY A 105 28.73 -20.76 6.46
N ALA A 106 28.84 -22.06 6.19
CA ALA A 106 27.70 -22.91 5.80
C ALA A 106 26.72 -23.12 6.98
N ALA A 107 27.23 -23.45 8.17
CA ALA A 107 26.40 -23.60 9.36
C ALA A 107 25.67 -22.30 9.74
N VAL A 108 26.37 -21.16 9.66
CA VAL A 108 25.76 -19.84 9.87
C VAL A 108 24.71 -19.55 8.80
N ARG A 109 24.95 -19.95 7.54
CA ARG A 109 23.96 -19.81 6.47
C ARG A 109 22.71 -20.60 6.74
N ASP A 110 22.84 -21.86 7.14
CA ASP A 110 21.70 -22.72 7.45
C ASP A 110 20.94 -22.18 8.67
N MET A 111 21.66 -21.75 9.71
CA MET A 111 21.07 -21.15 10.91
C MET A 111 20.27 -19.88 10.61
N LEU A 112 20.81 -19.00 9.76
CA LEU A 112 20.18 -17.74 9.38
C LEU A 112 19.17 -17.89 8.24
N GLY A 113 18.97 -19.09 7.70
CA GLY A 113 18.15 -19.29 6.51
C GLY A 113 18.71 -18.60 5.26
N LEU A 114 20.00 -18.29 5.23
CA LEU A 114 20.65 -17.64 4.08
C LEU A 114 20.69 -18.54 2.84
N GLY A 115 20.57 -19.87 3.00
CA GLY A 115 20.29 -20.80 1.90
C GLY A 115 18.99 -20.48 1.16
N ASP A 116 18.01 -19.85 1.83
CA ASP A 116 16.77 -19.41 1.21
C ASP A 116 17.00 -18.25 0.26
N ARG A 117 18.05 -17.43 0.41
CA ARG A 117 18.29 -16.32 -0.53
C ARG A 117 18.65 -16.81 -1.94
N ALA A 118 19.34 -17.94 -2.08
CA ALA A 118 19.53 -18.56 -3.39
C ALA A 118 18.19 -18.98 -4.02
N ARG A 119 17.30 -19.56 -3.22
CA ARG A 119 15.94 -19.95 -3.65
C ARG A 119 15.04 -18.76 -3.97
N LEU A 120 15.20 -17.66 -3.24
CA LEU A 120 14.52 -16.39 -3.50
C LEU A 120 15.02 -15.75 -4.80
N LEU A 121 16.33 -15.78 -5.04
CA LEU A 121 16.90 -15.37 -6.33
C LEU A 121 16.38 -16.25 -7.46
N ASP A 122 16.27 -17.57 -7.26
CA ASP A 122 15.69 -18.49 -8.24
C ASP A 122 14.22 -18.17 -8.51
N ALA A 123 13.41 -17.99 -7.46
CA ALA A 123 11.99 -17.65 -7.58
C ALA A 123 11.80 -16.32 -8.32
N PHE A 124 12.58 -15.31 -7.96
CA PHE A 124 12.55 -14.00 -8.60
C PHE A 124 12.98 -14.10 -10.07
N GLU A 125 14.10 -14.76 -10.37
CA GLU A 125 14.63 -14.92 -11.73
C GLU A 125 13.63 -15.67 -12.64
N LYS A 126 13.03 -16.76 -12.15
CA LYS A 126 11.98 -17.51 -12.87
C LYS A 126 10.77 -16.62 -13.14
N ALA A 127 10.34 -15.82 -12.15
CA ALA A 127 9.19 -14.93 -12.29
C ALA A 127 9.47 -13.82 -13.31
N ILE A 128 10.57 -13.07 -13.19
CA ILE A 128 10.88 -11.96 -14.12
C ILE A 128 11.23 -12.42 -15.54
N SER A 129 11.52 -13.71 -15.73
CA SER A 129 11.72 -14.33 -17.04
C SER A 129 10.42 -14.83 -17.68
N GLY A 130 9.27 -14.65 -17.01
CA GLY A 130 7.96 -15.10 -17.49
C GLY A 130 7.67 -16.59 -17.30
N ASN A 131 8.54 -17.33 -16.59
CA ASN A 131 8.35 -18.76 -16.30
C ASN A 131 7.47 -18.95 -15.04
N ALA A 132 6.17 -18.66 -15.20
CA ALA A 132 5.20 -18.77 -14.11
C ALA A 132 5.14 -20.18 -13.46
N PRO A 133 5.14 -21.30 -14.21
CA PRO A 133 5.09 -22.63 -13.61
C PRO A 133 6.26 -22.92 -12.66
N GLU A 134 7.49 -22.61 -13.06
CA GLU A 134 8.67 -22.85 -12.20
C GLU A 134 8.74 -21.88 -11.03
N ALA A 135 8.36 -20.62 -11.22
CA ALA A 135 8.31 -19.63 -10.14
C ALA A 135 7.32 -20.03 -9.04
N LEU A 136 6.13 -20.50 -9.45
CA LEU A 136 5.12 -21.00 -8.52
C LEU A 136 5.57 -22.28 -7.80
N ALA A 137 6.22 -23.20 -8.52
CA ALA A 137 6.77 -24.41 -7.90
C ALA A 137 7.81 -24.07 -6.82
N GLU A 138 8.72 -23.14 -7.12
CA GLU A 138 9.77 -22.72 -6.18
C GLU A 138 9.18 -22.14 -4.89
N VAL A 139 8.25 -21.19 -5.01
CA VAL A 139 7.62 -20.55 -3.84
C VAL A 139 6.77 -21.54 -3.06
N LYS A 140 6.06 -22.44 -3.75
CA LYS A 140 5.29 -23.51 -3.10
C LYS A 140 6.18 -24.45 -2.30
N ASP A 141 7.35 -24.81 -2.83
CA ASP A 141 8.31 -25.66 -2.13
C ASP A 141 8.92 -24.96 -0.90
N GLN A 142 9.12 -23.63 -0.95
CA GLN A 142 9.53 -22.85 0.22
C GLN A 142 8.45 -22.85 1.31
N ILE A 143 7.18 -22.66 0.94
CA ILE A 143 6.06 -22.73 1.89
C ILE A 143 5.94 -24.14 2.49
N HIS A 144 6.09 -25.19 1.68
CA HIS A 144 6.10 -26.57 2.17
C HIS A 144 7.25 -26.88 3.13
N ALA A 145 8.39 -26.21 2.97
CA ALA A 145 9.50 -26.27 3.91
C ALA A 145 9.25 -25.48 5.21
N GLY A 146 8.12 -24.76 5.32
CA GLY A 146 7.71 -24.04 6.52
C GLY A 146 7.98 -22.54 6.49
N ALA A 147 8.43 -21.98 5.36
CA ALA A 147 8.63 -20.54 5.23
C ALA A 147 7.29 -19.78 5.21
N ASP A 148 7.24 -18.64 5.89
CA ASP A 148 6.06 -17.79 5.94
C ASP A 148 5.88 -17.00 4.63
N PRO A 149 4.69 -17.00 4.00
CA PRO A 149 4.46 -16.30 2.74
C PRO A 149 4.73 -14.79 2.78
N ALA A 150 4.47 -14.12 3.91
CA ALA A 150 4.73 -12.68 4.04
C ALA A 150 6.23 -12.40 4.10
N VAL A 151 7.00 -13.28 4.75
CA VAL A 151 8.46 -13.22 4.78
C VAL A 151 9.04 -13.44 3.39
N ILE A 152 8.62 -14.49 2.67
CA ILE A 152 9.07 -14.75 1.29
C ILE A 152 8.83 -13.53 0.40
N LEU A 153 7.64 -12.93 0.47
CA LEU A 153 7.30 -11.77 -0.34
C LEU A 153 8.16 -10.54 0.00
N LYS A 154 8.38 -10.29 1.29
CA LYS A 154 9.26 -9.22 1.75
C LYS A 154 10.69 -9.43 1.25
N ASP A 155 11.20 -10.64 1.29
CA ASP A 155 12.55 -10.93 0.82
C ASP A 155 12.67 -10.84 -0.71
N LEU A 156 11.62 -11.18 -1.46
CA LEU A 156 11.53 -10.92 -2.91
C LEU A 156 11.54 -9.42 -3.22
N MET A 157 10.91 -8.59 -2.39
CA MET A 157 11.02 -7.13 -2.50
C MET A 157 12.46 -6.67 -2.30
N ASP A 158 13.16 -7.20 -1.28
CA ASP A 158 14.56 -6.88 -1.03
C ASP A 158 15.47 -7.28 -2.22
N VAL A 159 15.21 -8.43 -2.86
CA VAL A 159 15.89 -8.82 -4.11
C VAL A 159 15.61 -7.83 -5.25
N CYS A 160 14.36 -7.41 -5.43
CA CYS A 160 13.99 -6.44 -6.45
C CYS A 160 14.64 -5.07 -6.22
N ALA A 161 14.76 -4.65 -4.95
CA ALA A 161 15.45 -3.44 -4.56
C ALA A 161 16.96 -3.53 -4.85
N ASP A 162 17.59 -4.65 -4.49
CA ASP A 162 19.00 -4.93 -4.80
C ASP A 162 19.29 -4.85 -6.30
N VAL A 163 18.42 -5.44 -7.14
CA VAL A 163 18.53 -5.34 -8.60
C VAL A 163 18.43 -3.88 -9.07
N SER A 164 17.50 -3.11 -8.51
CA SER A 164 17.30 -1.69 -8.87
C SER A 164 18.49 -0.82 -8.44
N VAL A 165 19.06 -1.07 -7.26
CA VAL A 165 20.28 -0.41 -6.78
C VAL A 165 21.46 -0.80 -7.67
N ALA A 166 21.61 -2.09 -7.99
CA ALA A 166 22.66 -2.58 -8.87
C ALA A 166 22.58 -1.97 -10.28
N GLN A 167 21.38 -1.69 -10.80
CA GLN A 167 21.21 -0.95 -12.05
C GLN A 167 21.75 0.48 -11.97
N ALA A 168 21.57 1.15 -10.83
CA ALA A 168 22.00 2.53 -10.64
C ALA A 168 23.50 2.66 -10.31
N THR A 169 24.06 1.73 -9.53
CA THR A 169 25.45 1.77 -9.07
C THR A 169 26.41 0.95 -9.95
N GLY A 170 25.88 0.06 -10.78
CA GLY A 170 26.69 -0.84 -11.61
C GLY A 170 27.57 -1.78 -10.79
N GLY A 171 28.82 -1.96 -11.23
CA GLY A 171 29.78 -2.90 -10.63
C GLY A 171 30.22 -2.59 -9.19
N GLU A 172 29.80 -1.46 -8.62
CA GLU A 172 30.02 -1.14 -7.20
C GLU A 172 29.02 -1.85 -6.27
N PHE A 173 27.97 -2.47 -6.81
CA PHE A 173 27.01 -3.23 -6.00
C PHE A 173 27.64 -4.48 -5.41
N GLN A 174 27.39 -4.72 -4.11
CA GLN A 174 27.80 -5.94 -3.41
C GLN A 174 26.67 -6.45 -2.53
N SER A 175 26.24 -7.68 -2.78
CA SER A 175 25.17 -8.32 -2.01
C SER A 175 25.64 -8.77 -0.63
N ALA A 176 24.65 -9.13 0.18
CA ALA A 176 24.75 -9.62 1.53
C ALA A 176 25.07 -11.12 1.65
N GLY A 177 26.12 -11.63 1.00
CA GLY A 177 26.49 -13.04 1.12
C GLY A 177 27.52 -13.52 0.11
N PRO A 178 27.44 -14.80 -0.33
CA PRO A 178 28.33 -15.37 -1.34
C PRO A 178 28.45 -14.48 -2.59
N ALA A 179 29.64 -14.47 -3.19
CA ALA A 179 29.93 -13.70 -4.41
C ALA A 179 28.94 -14.00 -5.55
N GLU A 180 28.47 -15.24 -5.63
CA GLU A 180 27.46 -15.71 -6.58
C GLU A 180 26.18 -14.86 -6.54
N TRP A 181 25.70 -14.44 -5.36
CA TRP A 181 24.48 -13.64 -5.26
C TRP A 181 24.65 -12.25 -5.88
N THR A 182 25.84 -11.66 -5.70
CA THR A 182 26.20 -10.38 -6.33
C THR A 182 26.24 -10.54 -7.85
N GLU A 183 26.88 -11.60 -8.34
CA GLU A 183 26.96 -11.92 -9.78
C GLU A 183 25.57 -12.11 -10.39
N ARG A 184 24.70 -12.90 -9.75
CA ARG A 184 23.32 -13.13 -10.19
C ARG A 184 22.48 -11.85 -10.20
N THR A 185 22.61 -11.03 -9.15
CA THR A 185 21.89 -9.75 -9.06
C THR A 185 22.34 -8.78 -10.17
N LEU A 186 23.64 -8.66 -10.40
CA LEU A 186 24.19 -7.85 -11.50
C LEU A 186 23.73 -8.36 -12.87
N ALA A 187 23.66 -9.68 -13.06
CA ALA A 187 23.15 -10.27 -14.30
C ALA A 187 21.67 -9.93 -14.54
N MET A 188 20.82 -9.97 -13.50
CA MET A 188 19.43 -9.52 -13.59
C MET A 188 19.32 -8.01 -13.88
N ALA A 189 20.14 -7.20 -13.21
CA ALA A 189 20.20 -5.76 -13.42
C ALA A 189 20.52 -5.39 -14.88
N GLN A 190 21.41 -6.14 -15.53
CA GLN A 190 21.76 -5.94 -16.94
C GLN A 190 20.67 -6.40 -17.92
N LYS A 191 19.90 -7.43 -17.57
CA LYS A 191 18.81 -7.96 -18.42
C LYS A 191 17.56 -7.09 -18.38
N LEU A 192 17.27 -6.46 -17.24
CA LEU A 192 16.08 -5.64 -17.04
C LEU A 192 16.31 -4.20 -17.48
N THR A 193 15.26 -3.57 -17.98
CA THR A 193 15.19 -2.11 -18.10
C THR A 193 14.80 -1.47 -16.76
N ALA A 194 15.13 -0.20 -16.55
CA ALA A 194 14.71 0.53 -15.34
C ALA A 194 13.17 0.59 -15.20
N ALA A 195 12.44 0.66 -16.33
CA ALA A 195 10.98 0.63 -16.35
C ALA A 195 10.42 -0.72 -15.87
N GLN A 196 11.05 -1.84 -16.27
CA GLN A 196 10.67 -3.18 -15.78
C GLN A 196 10.96 -3.34 -14.30
N ALA A 197 12.14 -2.93 -13.83
CA ALA A 197 12.50 -2.99 -12.41
C ALA A 197 11.52 -2.18 -11.53
N SER A 198 11.18 -0.96 -11.96
CA SER A 198 10.17 -0.12 -11.29
C SER A 198 8.78 -0.76 -11.27
N ARG A 199 8.36 -1.39 -12.37
CA ARG A 199 7.08 -2.11 -12.45
C ARG A 199 7.04 -3.30 -11.48
N TYR A 200 8.11 -4.12 -11.46
CA TYR A 200 8.20 -5.27 -10.57
C TYR A 200 8.16 -4.85 -9.10
N TRP A 201 8.88 -3.78 -8.75
CA TRP A 201 8.80 -3.19 -7.42
C TRP A 201 7.36 -2.81 -7.05
N GLN A 202 6.64 -2.13 -7.94
CA GLN A 202 5.25 -1.72 -7.68
C GLN A 202 4.29 -2.92 -7.52
N ILE A 203 4.47 -3.98 -8.33
CA ILE A 203 3.69 -5.22 -8.21
C ILE A 203 3.92 -5.89 -6.86
N LEU A 204 5.19 -6.00 -6.44
CA LEU A 204 5.54 -6.60 -5.16
C LEU A 204 5.07 -5.76 -3.98
N LEU A 205 5.22 -4.44 -4.04
CA LEU A 205 4.77 -3.53 -2.99
C LEU A 205 3.24 -3.55 -2.82
N SER A 206 2.50 -3.48 -3.93
CA SER A 206 1.03 -3.65 -3.89
C SER A 206 0.65 -5.04 -3.39
N GLY A 207 1.34 -6.07 -3.88
CA GLY A 207 1.13 -7.45 -3.45
C GLY A 207 1.37 -7.65 -1.96
N PHE A 208 2.34 -6.96 -1.37
CA PHE A 208 2.60 -7.03 0.06
C PHE A 208 1.41 -6.50 0.87
N ASN A 209 0.85 -5.36 0.46
CA ASN A 209 -0.37 -4.82 1.08
C ASN A 209 -1.57 -5.76 0.91
N ASP A 210 -1.74 -6.36 -0.27
CA ASP A 210 -2.79 -7.35 -0.53
C ASP A 210 -2.64 -8.57 0.40
N LEU A 211 -1.42 -9.08 0.54
CA LEU A 211 -1.11 -10.27 1.36
C LEU A 211 -1.40 -10.02 2.84
N GLN A 212 -1.13 -8.81 3.37
CA GLN A 212 -1.40 -8.46 4.77
C GLN A 212 -2.90 -8.54 5.15
N THR A 213 -3.79 -8.40 4.17
CA THR A 213 -5.25 -8.43 4.39
C THR A 213 -5.90 -9.69 3.83
N ALA A 214 -5.13 -10.57 3.21
CA ALA A 214 -5.64 -11.76 2.55
C ALA A 214 -6.10 -12.82 3.57
N PRO A 215 -7.23 -13.50 3.32
CA PRO A 215 -7.71 -14.59 4.17
C PRO A 215 -6.80 -15.84 4.12
N ASP A 216 -6.11 -16.05 2.99
CA ASP A 216 -5.08 -17.07 2.81
C ASP A 216 -3.85 -16.46 2.15
N THR A 217 -2.79 -16.31 2.94
CA THR A 217 -1.53 -15.66 2.53
C THR A 217 -0.77 -16.49 1.50
N ALA A 218 -0.89 -17.82 1.52
CA ALA A 218 -0.22 -18.68 0.54
C ALA A 218 -0.86 -18.52 -0.85
N THR A 219 -2.18 -18.50 -0.94
CA THR A 219 -2.89 -18.23 -2.20
C THR A 219 -2.62 -16.80 -2.70
N ALA A 220 -2.60 -15.81 -1.80
CA ALA A 220 -2.27 -14.43 -2.17
C ALA A 220 -0.86 -14.33 -2.77
N LEU A 221 0.13 -15.00 -2.17
CA LEU A 221 1.49 -15.06 -2.70
C LEU A 221 1.52 -15.67 -4.11
N ASN A 222 0.84 -16.79 -4.34
CA ASN A 222 0.75 -17.39 -5.68
C ASN A 222 0.21 -16.41 -6.74
N MET A 223 -0.84 -15.65 -6.39
CA MET A 223 -1.41 -14.64 -7.29
C MET A 223 -0.44 -13.48 -7.55
N ILE A 224 0.37 -13.09 -6.57
CA ILE A 224 1.40 -12.06 -6.73
C ILE A 224 2.51 -12.53 -7.67
N ILE A 225 2.99 -13.77 -7.50
CA ILE A 225 4.00 -14.37 -8.39
C ILE A 225 3.48 -14.49 -9.82
N LEU A 226 2.21 -14.86 -10.01
CA LEU A 226 1.56 -14.87 -11.33
C LEU A 226 1.52 -13.48 -11.96
N ARG A 227 1.15 -12.44 -11.19
CA ARG A 227 1.16 -11.04 -11.67
C ARG A 227 2.57 -10.61 -12.09
N LEU A 228 3.58 -10.98 -11.30
CA LEU A 228 4.98 -10.68 -11.60
C LEU A 228 5.44 -11.35 -12.90
N ALA A 229 5.12 -12.65 -13.07
CA ALA A 229 5.46 -13.39 -14.28
C ALA A 229 4.72 -12.91 -15.53
N ALA A 230 3.44 -12.52 -15.39
CA ALA A 230 2.69 -11.92 -16.49
C ALA A 230 3.31 -10.57 -16.93
N ALA A 231 3.81 -9.78 -15.97
CA ALA A 231 4.42 -8.49 -16.23
C ALA A 231 5.73 -8.56 -17.02
N ALA A 232 6.41 -9.71 -17.03
CA ALA A 232 7.62 -9.94 -17.83
C ALA A 232 7.35 -9.93 -19.34
N ASN A 233 6.15 -10.33 -19.76
CA ASN A 233 5.75 -10.39 -21.16
C ASN A 233 5.04 -9.11 -21.65
N LEU A 234 4.82 -8.14 -20.76
CA LEU A 234 4.18 -6.88 -21.11
C LEU A 234 5.20 -5.88 -21.64
N PRO A 235 4.97 -5.25 -22.81
CA PRO A 235 5.87 -4.23 -23.35
C PRO A 235 6.07 -3.09 -22.34
N SER A 236 7.24 -2.45 -22.37
CA SER A 236 7.46 -1.24 -21.57
C SER A 236 6.45 -0.16 -21.97
N PRO A 237 6.10 0.80 -21.10
CA PRO A 237 5.16 1.87 -21.45
C PRO A 237 5.59 2.65 -22.70
N GLU A 238 6.90 2.81 -22.90
CA GLU A 238 7.48 3.43 -24.11
C GLU A 238 7.30 2.57 -25.36
N GLU A 239 7.50 1.26 -25.26
CA GLU A 239 7.26 0.32 -26.36
C GLU A 239 5.77 0.17 -26.65
N ALA A 240 4.90 0.17 -25.62
CA ALA A 240 3.45 0.19 -25.80
C ALA A 240 3.02 1.47 -26.52
N ALA A 241 3.56 2.63 -26.11
CA ALA A 241 3.32 3.90 -26.81
C ALA A 241 3.86 3.90 -28.25
N ARG A 242 5.03 3.29 -28.50
CA ARG A 242 5.57 3.10 -29.85
C ARG A 242 4.77 2.12 -30.68
N MET A 243 4.29 1.01 -30.13
CA MET A 243 3.44 0.05 -30.83
C MET A 243 2.08 0.66 -31.19
N ILE A 244 1.56 1.55 -30.34
CA ILE A 244 0.37 2.37 -30.63
C ILE A 244 0.68 3.41 -31.71
N ALA A 245 1.86 4.04 -31.68
CA ALA A 245 2.29 5.02 -32.68
C ALA A 245 2.65 4.39 -34.05
N GLU A 246 3.23 3.19 -34.08
CA GLU A 246 3.62 2.46 -35.30
C GLU A 246 2.43 1.73 -35.95
N LYS A 247 1.45 1.28 -35.16
CA LYS A 247 0.15 0.81 -35.69
C LYS A 247 -0.83 1.95 -35.97
N GLY A 248 -0.48 3.19 -35.60
CA GLY A 248 -1.28 4.39 -35.77
C GLY A 248 -0.92 5.16 -37.04
N GLY A 249 -1.55 4.80 -38.16
CA GLY A 249 -1.79 5.78 -39.22
C GLY A 249 -2.48 7.02 -38.64
N ALA A 250 -2.09 8.19 -39.14
CA ALA A 250 -2.39 9.54 -38.64
C ALA A 250 -3.76 9.74 -37.97
N PRO A 251 -3.87 10.65 -36.96
CA PRO A 251 -5.11 10.92 -36.26
C PRO A 251 -6.15 11.52 -37.20
N GLY A 252 -7.05 10.68 -37.71
CA GLY A 252 -8.30 11.11 -38.28
C GLY A 252 -9.15 11.74 -37.18
N LYS A 253 -9.66 12.94 -37.45
CA LYS A 253 -10.78 13.53 -36.69
C LYS A 253 -11.81 12.43 -36.40
N PRO A 254 -12.37 12.33 -35.18
CA PRO A 254 -13.39 11.32 -34.90
C PRO A 254 -14.64 11.67 -35.71
N GLU A 255 -14.79 11.00 -36.86
CA GLU A 255 -16.03 10.89 -37.58
C GLU A 255 -17.01 10.11 -36.71
N GLN A 256 -18.11 10.78 -36.39
CA GLN A 256 -19.30 10.23 -35.78
C GLN A 256 -19.79 9.04 -36.63
N HIS A 257 -19.44 7.82 -36.22
CA HIS A 257 -20.24 6.65 -36.57
C HIS A 257 -21.33 6.51 -35.53
N GLY A 258 -22.53 6.97 -35.92
CA GLY A 258 -23.76 6.64 -35.23
C GLY A 258 -23.97 5.14 -35.25
N MET A 259 -23.90 4.53 -34.08
CA MET A 259 -24.59 3.27 -33.81
C MET A 259 -25.74 3.59 -32.86
N ALA A 260 -26.95 3.21 -33.27
CA ALA A 260 -28.17 3.33 -32.50
C ALA A 260 -28.07 2.59 -31.14
N PRO A 261 -28.86 3.01 -30.13
CA PRO A 261 -28.66 2.62 -28.75
C PRO A 261 -29.13 1.19 -28.51
N SER A 262 -28.24 0.35 -27.98
CA SER A 262 -28.64 -0.84 -27.24
C SER A 262 -28.48 -0.54 -25.76
N SER A 263 -29.61 -0.49 -25.08
CA SER A 263 -29.80 -0.39 -23.65
C SER A 263 -29.15 -1.56 -22.90
N ALA A 264 -28.09 -1.28 -22.15
CA ALA A 264 -27.65 -2.04 -20.97
C ALA A 264 -26.71 -1.15 -20.11
N GLY A 265 -27.24 -0.56 -19.03
CA GLY A 265 -26.58 0.02 -17.83
C GLY A 265 -25.51 1.10 -18.04
N GLY A 266 -25.62 2.36 -17.60
CA GLY A 266 -26.54 3.00 -16.65
C GLY A 266 -25.85 3.99 -15.70
N LEU A 267 -24.68 4.54 -16.04
CA LEU A 267 -23.92 5.51 -15.21
C LEU A 267 -23.52 6.73 -16.06
N GLU A 268 -24.48 7.63 -16.30
CA GLU A 268 -24.31 8.86 -17.09
C GLU A 268 -24.30 10.13 -16.21
N SER A 269 -24.48 9.99 -14.90
CA SER A 269 -24.45 11.11 -13.96
C SER A 269 -23.77 10.74 -12.65
N PHE A 270 -23.23 11.75 -11.96
CA PHE A 270 -22.61 11.55 -10.66
C PHE A 270 -23.60 11.04 -9.60
N ALA A 271 -24.86 11.47 -9.65
CA ALA A 271 -25.92 10.97 -8.78
C ALA A 271 -26.16 9.46 -8.96
N GLN A 272 -26.08 8.97 -10.20
CA GLN A 272 -26.16 7.53 -10.48
C GLN A 272 -24.95 6.77 -9.93
N ILE A 273 -23.73 7.34 -10.01
CA ILE A 273 -22.53 6.74 -9.40
C ILE A 273 -22.67 6.61 -7.88
N VAL A 274 -23.19 7.65 -7.22
CA VAL A 274 -23.43 7.64 -5.76
C VAL A 274 -24.52 6.63 -5.38
N ALA A 275 -25.62 6.57 -6.14
CA ALA A 275 -26.68 5.58 -5.92
C ALA A 275 -26.17 4.14 -6.11
N TYR A 276 -25.34 3.92 -7.13
CA TYR A 276 -24.74 2.63 -7.46
C TYR A 276 -23.79 2.14 -6.35
N LEU A 277 -23.02 3.05 -5.74
CA LEU A 277 -22.22 2.74 -4.54
C LEU A 277 -23.09 2.30 -3.36
N GLY A 278 -24.24 2.94 -3.17
CA GLY A 278 -25.22 2.58 -2.14
C GLY A 278 -25.81 1.19 -2.35
N GLU A 279 -26.20 0.86 -3.59
CA GLU A 279 -26.75 -0.45 -3.96
C GLU A 279 -25.74 -1.60 -3.72
N HIS A 280 -24.44 -1.33 -3.95
CA HIS A 280 -23.36 -2.31 -3.79
C HIS A 280 -22.72 -2.29 -2.38
N ARG A 281 -23.34 -1.60 -1.42
CA ARG A 281 -22.93 -1.53 0.01
C ARG A 281 -21.56 -0.90 0.28
N GLU A 282 -21.07 -0.03 -0.60
CA GLU A 282 -19.81 0.70 -0.43
C GLU A 282 -20.02 2.02 0.35
N VAL A 283 -20.54 1.90 1.59
CA VAL A 283 -21.03 3.04 2.41
C VAL A 283 -19.94 4.08 2.69
N ASN A 284 -18.71 3.64 2.96
CA ASN A 284 -17.60 4.57 3.24
C ASN A 284 -17.21 5.37 1.99
N LEU A 285 -17.13 4.71 0.85
CA LEU A 285 -16.76 5.34 -0.42
C LEU A 285 -17.86 6.32 -0.86
N GLN A 286 -19.13 5.96 -0.66
CA GLN A 286 -20.28 6.84 -0.89
C GLN A 286 -20.18 8.14 -0.07
N VAL A 287 -19.96 8.03 1.26
CA VAL A 287 -19.86 9.20 2.15
C VAL A 287 -18.66 10.08 1.82
N GLU A 288 -17.53 9.48 1.43
CA GLU A 288 -16.35 10.21 1.02
C GLU A 288 -16.56 10.95 -0.31
N LEU A 289 -17.25 10.34 -1.28
CA LEU A 289 -17.62 10.99 -2.53
C LEU A 289 -18.56 12.18 -2.31
N GLU A 290 -19.61 12.00 -1.52
CA GLU A 290 -20.58 13.06 -1.20
C GLU A 290 -19.92 14.25 -0.49
N ARG A 291 -18.90 13.98 0.33
CA ARG A 291 -18.25 14.99 1.18
C ARG A 291 -17.10 15.74 0.49
N TYR A 292 -16.31 15.06 -0.34
CA TYR A 292 -15.01 15.58 -0.79
C TYR A 292 -14.89 15.76 -2.30
N VAL A 293 -15.92 15.38 -3.07
CA VAL A 293 -15.87 15.41 -4.54
C VAL A 293 -16.83 16.45 -5.11
N ARG A 294 -16.29 17.33 -5.94
CA ARG A 294 -17.04 18.24 -6.81
C ARG A 294 -17.14 17.60 -8.20
N PRO A 295 -18.34 17.18 -8.63
CA PRO A 295 -18.46 16.44 -9.87
C PRO A 295 -18.24 17.35 -11.09
N GLY A 296 -17.49 16.84 -12.06
CA GLY A 296 -17.42 17.35 -13.42
C GLY A 296 -18.29 16.49 -14.37
N PRO A 297 -18.05 16.57 -15.69
CA PRO A 297 -18.70 15.71 -16.67
C PRO A 297 -18.60 14.22 -16.34
N VAL A 298 -19.74 13.53 -16.44
CA VAL A 298 -19.85 12.08 -16.26
C VAL A 298 -20.40 11.46 -17.55
N ARG A 299 -19.76 10.39 -18.01
CA ARG A 299 -20.24 9.50 -19.07
C ARG A 299 -19.85 8.09 -18.70
N TYR A 300 -20.51 7.10 -19.27
CA TYR A 300 -20.11 5.71 -19.05
C TYR A 300 -18.64 5.49 -19.44
N GLY A 301 -17.82 5.01 -18.50
CA GLY A 301 -16.37 4.84 -18.67
C GLY A 301 -15.53 6.12 -18.49
N TYR A 302 -16.14 7.27 -18.18
CA TYR A 302 -15.44 8.53 -17.94
C TYR A 302 -16.08 9.35 -16.81
N PHE A 303 -15.30 9.63 -15.79
CA PHE A 303 -15.69 10.50 -14.69
C PHE A 303 -14.61 11.55 -14.44
N SER A 304 -14.99 12.82 -14.38
CA SER A 304 -14.08 13.90 -14.02
C SER A 304 -14.57 14.62 -12.79
N CYS A 305 -13.67 15.05 -11.91
CA CYS A 305 -14.04 15.74 -10.67
C CYS A 305 -12.91 16.56 -10.07
N GLU A 306 -13.24 17.43 -9.12
CA GLU A 306 -12.28 18.13 -8.27
C GLU A 306 -12.37 17.60 -6.84
N LEU A 307 -11.22 17.41 -6.20
CA LEU A 307 -11.12 16.99 -4.80
C LEU A 307 -10.95 18.21 -3.89
N GLU A 308 -11.63 18.21 -2.74
CA GLU A 308 -11.37 19.20 -1.69
C GLU A 308 -10.03 18.95 -0.97
N GLU A 309 -9.45 20.00 -0.36
CA GLU A 309 -8.11 19.97 0.28
C GLU A 309 -7.97 18.92 1.41
N GLN A 310 -9.07 18.40 1.94
CA GLN A 310 -9.11 17.39 3.00
C GLN A 310 -9.47 15.99 2.49
N ALA A 311 -9.54 15.77 1.17
CA ALA A 311 -9.86 14.48 0.59
C ALA A 311 -8.74 13.45 0.85
N PRO A 312 -9.07 12.17 1.13
CA PRO A 312 -8.09 11.08 1.13
C PRO A 312 -7.41 10.95 -0.24
N ASN A 313 -6.08 10.84 -0.25
CA ASN A 313 -5.28 10.78 -1.50
C ASN A 313 -5.58 9.56 -2.37
N ASP A 314 -6.20 8.52 -1.80
CA ASP A 314 -6.54 7.26 -2.45
C ASP A 314 -8.02 7.19 -2.91
N LEU A 315 -8.81 8.25 -2.67
CA LEU A 315 -10.24 8.29 -2.95
C LEU A 315 -10.57 8.01 -4.43
N LEU A 316 -9.88 8.68 -5.36
CA LEU A 316 -10.12 8.50 -6.80
C LEU A 316 -9.68 7.13 -7.29
N ALA A 317 -8.61 6.57 -6.72
CA ALA A 317 -8.15 5.24 -7.06
C ALA A 317 -9.14 4.17 -6.57
N ARG A 318 -9.69 4.33 -5.37
CA ARG A 318 -10.76 3.46 -4.83
C ARG A 318 -12.05 3.56 -5.63
N LEU A 319 -12.44 4.77 -6.04
CA LEU A 319 -13.60 4.98 -6.91
C LEU A 319 -13.42 4.33 -8.28
N LYS A 320 -12.26 4.54 -8.92
CA LYS A 320 -11.93 3.93 -10.20
C LYS A 320 -11.98 2.41 -10.10
N ALA A 321 -11.31 1.83 -9.11
CA ALA A 321 -11.27 0.38 -8.91
C ALA A 321 -12.67 -0.21 -8.65
N PHE A 322 -13.53 0.52 -7.94
CA PHE A 322 -14.92 0.11 -7.74
C PHE A 322 -15.71 0.08 -9.06
N LEU A 323 -15.64 1.17 -9.85
CA LEU A 323 -16.36 1.28 -11.12
C LEU A 323 -15.90 0.21 -12.12
N GLU A 324 -14.60 -0.02 -12.25
CA GLU A 324 -14.06 -1.06 -13.15
C GLU A 324 -14.43 -2.49 -12.70
N ARG A 325 -14.36 -2.75 -11.38
CA ARG A 325 -14.71 -4.05 -10.81
C ARG A 325 -16.18 -4.39 -11.09
N ASP A 326 -17.05 -3.39 -10.97
CA ASP A 326 -18.48 -3.63 -10.88
C ASP A 326 -19.20 -3.46 -12.22
N THR A 327 -18.78 -2.51 -13.06
CA THR A 327 -19.30 -2.39 -14.42
C THR A 327 -18.59 -3.32 -15.41
N GLY A 328 -17.39 -3.82 -15.08
CA GLY A 328 -16.59 -4.69 -15.94
C GLY A 328 -15.94 -4.00 -17.14
N ASP A 329 -15.97 -2.66 -17.17
CA ASP A 329 -15.41 -1.81 -18.23
C ASP A 329 -14.28 -0.92 -17.70
N ASP A 330 -13.40 -0.41 -18.57
CA ASP A 330 -12.33 0.52 -18.18
C ASP A 330 -12.91 1.92 -17.88
N TRP A 331 -12.58 2.45 -16.71
CA TRP A 331 -13.03 3.77 -16.27
C TRP A 331 -11.86 4.74 -16.17
N VAL A 332 -12.00 5.88 -16.84
CA VAL A 332 -11.09 7.01 -16.70
C VAL A 332 -11.63 7.95 -15.64
N VAL A 333 -10.90 8.10 -14.53
CA VAL A 333 -11.22 9.06 -13.46
C VAL A 333 -10.16 10.16 -13.44
N GLU A 334 -10.54 11.37 -13.86
CA GLU A 334 -9.62 12.51 -14.00
C GLU A 334 -9.89 13.61 -12.99
N GLN A 335 -8.81 14.20 -12.47
CA GLN A 335 -8.89 15.40 -11.63
C GLN A 335 -8.85 16.65 -12.50
N ILE A 336 -9.94 17.40 -12.55
CA ILE A 336 -10.06 18.68 -13.26
C ILE A 336 -10.34 19.80 -12.26
N ARG A 337 -10.06 21.05 -12.63
CA ARG A 337 -10.59 22.22 -11.91
C ARG A 337 -11.99 22.51 -12.42
N THR A 338 -12.97 22.58 -11.55
CA THR A 338 -14.38 22.77 -11.89
C THR A 338 -15.02 23.80 -10.95
N ASP A 339 -15.78 24.73 -11.53
CA ASP A 339 -16.56 25.71 -10.76
C ASP A 339 -17.86 25.13 -10.17
N ALA A 340 -18.06 23.81 -10.27
CA ALA A 340 -19.26 23.12 -9.79
C ALA A 340 -19.27 22.94 -8.26
N GLU A 341 -20.44 23.16 -7.65
CA GLU A 341 -20.69 22.92 -6.22
C GLU A 341 -20.70 21.41 -5.91
N THR A 342 -20.34 21.02 -4.68
CA THR A 342 -20.43 19.62 -4.24
C THR A 342 -21.90 19.15 -4.20
N MET A 343 -22.16 17.83 -4.37
CA MET A 343 -23.51 17.26 -4.21
C MET A 343 -24.07 17.56 -2.83
N ARG A 344 -23.26 17.52 -1.76
CA ARG A 344 -23.70 17.88 -0.40
C ARG A 344 -24.14 19.34 -0.28
N GLN A 345 -23.51 20.27 -0.99
CA GLN A 345 -23.95 21.68 -1.06
C GLN A 345 -25.23 21.82 -1.90
N THR A 346 -25.34 21.06 -3.00
CA THR A 346 -26.54 21.04 -3.85
C THR A 346 -27.75 20.45 -3.14
N GLU A 347 -27.58 19.35 -2.40
CA GLU A 347 -28.62 18.70 -1.59
C GLU A 347 -29.03 19.55 -0.40
N ILE A 348 -28.10 20.22 0.27
CA ILE A 348 -28.43 21.15 1.36
C ILE A 348 -29.27 22.31 0.81
N ARG A 349 -28.88 22.93 -0.31
CA ARG A 349 -29.67 24.01 -0.94
C ARG A 349 -31.02 23.52 -1.44
N THR A 350 -31.06 22.41 -2.18
CA THR A 350 -32.30 21.85 -2.72
C THR A 350 -33.25 21.44 -1.60
N ARG A 351 -32.72 20.88 -0.50
CA ARG A 351 -33.51 20.57 0.69
C ARG A 351 -34.00 21.84 1.38
N GLU A 352 -33.19 22.87 1.53
CA GLU A 352 -33.63 24.17 2.07
C GLU A 352 -34.71 24.83 1.18
N GLU A 353 -34.57 24.76 -0.15
CA GLU A 353 -35.54 25.26 -1.12
C GLU A 353 -36.85 24.46 -1.09
N LEU A 354 -36.80 23.13 -1.03
CA LEU A 354 -37.98 22.27 -0.89
C LEU A 354 -38.70 22.47 0.44
N PHE A 355 -37.96 22.61 1.55
CA PHE A 355 -38.54 22.93 2.85
C PHE A 355 -39.15 24.34 2.87
N ALA A 356 -38.52 25.33 2.23
CA ALA A 356 -39.07 26.68 2.09
C ALA A 356 -40.32 26.72 1.19
N ALA A 357 -40.34 25.94 0.10
CA ALA A 357 -41.50 25.78 -0.77
C ALA A 357 -42.66 25.07 -0.04
N ALA A 358 -42.37 24.01 0.72
CA ALA A 358 -43.37 23.32 1.53
C ALA A 358 -43.94 24.21 2.64
N ALA A 359 -43.09 25.00 3.31
CA ALA A 359 -43.52 25.93 4.36
C ALA A 359 -44.34 27.12 3.82
N SER A 360 -44.16 27.50 2.54
CA SER A 360 -44.93 28.56 1.88
C SER A 360 -46.22 28.08 1.22
N HIS A 361 -46.45 26.76 1.15
CA HIS A 361 -47.72 26.21 0.64
C HIS A 361 -48.89 26.57 1.59
N PRO A 362 -50.01 27.14 1.09
CA PRO A 362 -51.09 27.69 1.93
C PRO A 362 -51.62 26.74 3.01
N ALA A 363 -51.84 25.46 2.65
CA ALA A 363 -52.36 24.45 3.58
C ALA A 363 -51.36 24.06 4.70
N VAL A 364 -50.06 24.14 4.43
CA VAL A 364 -48.99 23.78 5.38
C VAL A 364 -48.68 24.98 6.29
N ALA A 365 -48.69 26.20 5.73
CA ALA A 365 -48.56 27.44 6.49
C ALA A 365 -49.70 27.64 7.50
N ASP A 366 -50.93 27.27 7.14
CA ASP A 366 -52.10 27.32 8.03
C ASP A 366 -52.03 26.24 9.14
N ALA A 367 -51.47 25.06 8.84
CA ALA A 367 -51.22 24.01 9.83
C ALA A 367 -50.10 24.40 10.83
N LEU A 368 -49.01 25.01 10.34
CA LEU A 368 -47.90 25.51 11.15
C LEU A 368 -48.32 26.65 12.11
N LYS A 369 -49.32 27.46 11.72
CA LYS A 369 -49.85 28.55 12.57
C LYS A 369 -50.89 28.09 13.59
N SER A 370 -51.61 27.01 13.32
CA SER A 370 -52.73 26.55 14.16
C SER A 370 -52.30 25.61 15.28
N ILE A 371 -51.13 24.97 15.18
CA ILE A 371 -50.64 23.99 16.15
C ILE A 371 -49.24 24.37 16.65
N PRO A 372 -49.08 24.86 17.89
CA PRO A 372 -47.77 25.25 18.42
C PRO A 372 -46.87 24.02 18.63
N GLY A 373 -45.65 24.06 18.08
CA GLY A 373 -44.62 23.01 18.23
C GLY A 373 -44.52 22.02 17.05
N ILE A 374 -45.30 22.20 15.99
CA ILE A 374 -45.22 21.36 14.79
C ILE A 374 -44.02 21.78 13.92
N THR A 375 -43.22 20.80 13.49
CA THR A 375 -42.09 20.99 12.58
C THR A 375 -42.23 20.05 11.39
N ILE A 376 -41.77 20.50 10.22
CA ILE A 376 -41.68 19.64 9.03
C ILE A 376 -40.50 18.70 9.27
N VAL A 377 -40.77 17.40 9.34
CA VAL A 377 -39.74 16.38 9.57
C VAL A 377 -39.14 15.89 8.25
N ASP A 378 -39.96 15.84 7.19
CA ASP A 378 -39.54 15.36 5.87
C ASP A 378 -40.45 15.92 4.76
N VAL A 379 -39.92 16.07 3.55
CA VAL A 379 -40.65 16.52 2.34
C VAL A 379 -40.28 15.58 1.19
N THR A 380 -41.20 14.67 0.86
CA THR A 380 -41.03 13.70 -0.24
C THR A 380 -41.96 14.04 -1.40
N GLU A 381 -41.44 13.97 -2.63
CA GLU A 381 -42.29 13.97 -3.81
C GLU A 381 -43.10 12.66 -3.90
N PRO A 382 -44.36 12.70 -4.34
CA PRO A 382 -45.15 11.49 -4.49
C PRO A 382 -44.51 10.56 -5.54
N PRO A 383 -44.48 9.24 -5.30
CA PRO A 383 -43.94 8.30 -6.29
C PRO A 383 -44.77 8.39 -7.58
N THR A 384 -44.09 8.54 -8.71
CA THR A 384 -44.70 8.42 -10.04
C THR A 384 -45.32 7.04 -10.18
N SER A 385 -46.65 6.97 -10.28
CA SER A 385 -47.38 5.70 -10.36
C SER A 385 -47.12 5.03 -11.70
N ASP A 386 -46.26 4.02 -11.73
CA ASP A 386 -46.29 3.02 -12.80
C ASP A 386 -47.49 2.09 -12.57
N GLY A 387 -48.36 2.08 -13.58
CA GLY A 387 -49.53 1.24 -13.82
C GLY A 387 -49.94 0.18 -12.79
N ASN A 388 -50.87 0.52 -11.90
CA ASN A 388 -51.98 -0.35 -11.50
C ASN A 388 -53.02 0.44 -10.69
N VAL A 389 -53.84 1.22 -11.41
CA VAL A 389 -55.06 1.80 -10.84
C VAL A 389 -56.18 0.76 -11.00
N ILE A 390 -56.56 0.10 -9.89
CA ILE A 390 -57.86 -0.58 -9.83
C ILE A 390 -58.89 0.50 -9.53
N ASP A 391 -59.72 0.82 -10.51
CA ASP A 391 -60.80 1.80 -10.37
C ASP A 391 -61.91 1.26 -9.45
N LEU A 392 -61.92 1.74 -8.21
CA LEU A 392 -62.86 1.36 -7.15
C LEU A 392 -64.30 1.85 -7.39
N ASN A 393 -64.60 2.56 -8.49
CA ASN A 393 -65.95 3.05 -8.81
C ASN A 393 -66.79 2.13 -9.71
N SER A 394 -66.31 0.95 -10.08
CA SER A 394 -67.06 0.01 -10.95
C SER A 394 -67.92 -1.04 -10.22
N ARG A 395 -68.13 -0.93 -8.90
CA ARG A 395 -69.12 -1.75 -8.17
C ARG A 395 -70.13 -0.90 -7.40
N ARG A 396 -71.04 -0.26 -8.13
CA ARG A 396 -72.40 0.07 -7.67
C ARG A 396 -73.23 0.65 -8.82
N THR A 397 -73.91 -0.22 -9.56
CA THR A 397 -75.36 -0.16 -9.85
C THR A 397 -75.75 -1.37 -10.69
N ALA A 398 -77.01 -1.76 -10.54
CA ALA A 398 -77.68 -2.94 -11.09
C ALA A 398 -77.58 -3.12 -12.61
#